data_AF-A0A059AUC6-F1
#
_entry.id   AF-A0A059AUC6-F1
#
_cell.length_a   1.000
_cell.length_b   1.000
_cell.length_c   1.000
_cell.angle_alpha   90.00
_cell.angle_beta   90.00
_cell.angle_gamma   90.00
#
_symmetry.space_group_name_H-M   'P 1'
#
loop_
_entity.id
_entity.type
_entity.pdbx_description
1 polymer ?
#
loop_
_entity_poly.entity_id
_entity_poly.type
_entity_poly.pdbx_seq_one_letter_code
_entity_poly.pdbx_strand_id
1 'polypeptide(L)'
;MAVPIAVTKPAPLARAILVKDPSSVYSLRCPSVYLCHCNPKRKELPFPPNALRRKTDPKWRGGFSLGLDLGLSRTGVALSKGFCFRPLTVLELRGQKLELRLLDIAEKEEADEFIIGLPLSSDGKETIQSNKVRSVAGRLAARAAERGWRVYLQDEHGTSAEAACHMINIGVQQSTRQKKADAYAAMMVLERYFSLSGEEAELVLPKSLDLQEKLRRAPSEDSDFSE
;
A
#
# COMPACT_ATOMS: atom_id res chain seq x y z
N MET A 1 -37.13 63.02 12.93
CA MET A 1 -36.16 61.90 12.86
C MET A 1 -36.76 60.72 13.61
N ALA A 2 -37.36 59.77 12.88
CA ALA A 2 -37.97 58.58 13.45
C ALA A 2 -37.52 57.40 12.57
N VAL A 3 -36.81 56.46 13.16
CA VAL A 3 -36.37 55.21 12.52
C VAL A 3 -37.37 54.13 12.91
N PRO A 4 -38.06 53.46 11.97
CA PRO A 4 -38.97 52.37 12.30
C PRO A 4 -38.22 51.04 12.49
N ILE A 5 -38.66 50.31 13.51
CA ILE A 5 -38.23 48.96 13.89
C ILE A 5 -38.80 47.96 12.89
N ALA A 6 -37.94 47.20 12.21
CA ALA A 6 -38.35 46.15 11.29
C ALA A 6 -38.67 44.85 12.06
N VAL A 7 -39.95 44.50 12.08
CA VAL A 7 -40.49 43.23 12.58
C VAL A 7 -40.37 42.17 11.47
N THR A 8 -39.67 41.08 11.77
CA THR A 8 -39.49 39.93 10.86
C THR A 8 -40.75 39.06 10.80
N LYS A 9 -41.22 38.73 9.59
CA LYS A 9 -42.28 37.73 9.35
C LYS A 9 -41.72 36.30 9.36
N PRO A 10 -42.45 35.28 9.86
CA PRO A 10 -42.05 33.89 9.75
C PRO A 10 -42.42 33.29 8.38
N ALA A 11 -41.57 32.41 7.87
CA ALA A 11 -41.76 31.62 6.65
C ALA A 11 -42.50 30.29 6.94
N PRO A 12 -43.18 29.67 5.96
CA PRO A 12 -44.09 28.55 6.20
C PRO A 12 -43.37 27.20 6.36
N LEU A 13 -43.98 26.34 7.18
CA LEU A 13 -43.61 24.95 7.44
C LEU A 13 -43.89 24.05 6.22
N ALA A 14 -42.84 23.47 5.64
CA ALA A 14 -42.96 22.30 4.78
C ALA A 14 -42.97 21.03 5.65
N ARG A 15 -44.07 20.28 5.56
CA ARG A 15 -44.22 18.93 6.14
C ARG A 15 -43.31 17.95 5.41
N ALA A 16 -42.42 17.27 6.13
CA ALA A 16 -41.79 16.03 5.69
C ALA A 16 -42.19 14.89 6.63
N ILE A 17 -42.63 13.80 6.01
CA ILE A 17 -43.23 12.62 6.63
C ILE A 17 -42.15 11.83 7.39
N LEU A 18 -42.49 11.48 8.64
CA LEU A 18 -41.75 10.56 9.50
C LEU A 18 -41.82 9.14 8.93
N VAL A 19 -40.68 8.56 8.55
CA VAL A 19 -40.49 7.10 8.57
C VAL A 19 -39.58 6.80 9.75
N LYS A 20 -40.12 6.03 10.69
CA LYS A 20 -39.42 5.52 11.88
C LYS A 20 -38.46 4.41 11.45
N ASP A 21 -37.21 4.49 11.88
CA ASP A 21 -36.45 3.30 12.25
C ASP A 21 -35.84 3.49 13.66
N PRO A 22 -36.13 2.62 14.63
CA PRO A 22 -35.74 2.78 16.02
C PRO A 22 -34.50 1.94 16.39
N SER A 23 -33.40 2.61 16.72
CA SER A 23 -32.31 2.21 17.67
C SER A 23 -31.08 3.12 17.40
N SER A 24 -30.89 4.31 17.98
CA SER A 24 -30.83 4.68 19.42
C SER A 24 -29.87 3.73 20.15
N VAL A 25 -28.74 4.09 20.77
CA VAL A 25 -28.12 5.31 21.34
C VAL A 25 -26.62 4.92 21.46
N TYR A 26 -25.57 5.71 21.22
CA TYR A 26 -25.02 6.75 22.10
C TYR A 26 -23.95 7.56 21.35
N SER A 27 -24.12 8.87 21.38
CA SER A 27 -23.11 9.87 21.09
C SER A 27 -22.20 10.03 22.31
N LEU A 28 -20.89 9.93 22.14
CA LEU A 28 -19.93 10.72 22.92
C LEU A 28 -18.79 11.21 22.00
N ARG A 29 -18.47 12.48 22.23
CA ARG A 29 -17.62 13.38 21.46
C ARG A 29 -16.15 12.95 21.47
N CYS A 30 -15.47 13.10 20.33
CA CYS A 30 -14.02 13.30 20.30
C CYS A 30 -13.70 14.66 19.65
N PRO A 31 -12.91 15.54 20.30
CA PRO A 31 -12.54 16.82 19.76
C PRO A 31 -11.35 16.70 18.79
N SER A 32 -11.39 17.51 17.73
CA SER A 32 -10.27 17.93 16.88
C SER A 32 -9.68 16.95 15.85
N VAL A 33 -10.24 17.06 14.63
CA VAL A 33 -9.57 17.24 13.34
C VAL A 33 -8.31 16.41 13.06
N TYR A 34 -8.50 15.23 12.45
CA TYR A 34 -7.88 14.87 11.17
C TYR A 34 -8.86 13.95 10.44
N LEU A 35 -9.55 14.46 9.41
CA LEU A 35 -10.30 13.61 8.49
C LEU A 35 -9.28 12.81 7.66
N CYS A 36 -8.83 11.68 8.20
CA CYS A 36 -8.22 10.64 7.40
C CYS A 36 -9.32 10.08 6.51
N HIS A 37 -9.22 10.30 5.20
CA HIS A 37 -10.06 9.62 4.20
C HIS A 37 -9.68 8.12 4.19
N CYS A 38 -10.10 7.38 5.21
CA CYS A 38 -9.91 5.94 5.27
C CYS A 38 -10.76 5.30 4.17
N ASN A 39 -10.08 4.70 3.19
CA ASN A 39 -10.71 3.84 2.20
C ASN A 39 -11.51 2.73 2.93
N PRO A 40 -12.84 2.64 2.73
CA PRO A 40 -13.73 1.76 3.50
C PRO A 40 -13.38 0.26 3.36
N LYS A 41 -12.55 -0.14 2.39
CA LYS A 41 -12.06 -1.53 2.24
C LYS A 41 -10.98 -1.95 3.26
N ARG A 42 -10.43 -1.05 4.06
CA ARG A 42 -9.33 -1.36 5.02
C ARG A 42 -9.78 -1.90 6.37
N LYS A 43 -11.08 -1.87 6.69
CA LYS A 43 -11.58 -2.09 8.06
C LYS A 43 -11.54 -3.54 8.57
N GLU A 44 -11.17 -4.53 7.76
CA GLU A 44 -11.24 -5.96 8.14
C GLU A 44 -9.96 -6.76 7.89
N LEU A 45 -8.83 -6.11 7.64
CA LEU A 45 -7.54 -6.79 7.55
C LEU A 45 -6.81 -6.67 8.90
N PRO A 46 -6.53 -7.79 9.59
CA PRO A 46 -5.94 -7.78 10.93
C PRO A 46 -4.49 -7.27 10.94
N PHE A 47 -3.84 -7.15 9.77
CA PHE A 47 -2.47 -6.63 9.64
C PHE A 47 -2.43 -5.43 8.70
N PRO A 48 -2.22 -4.22 9.24
CA PRO A 48 -2.00 -3.05 8.41
C PRO A 48 -0.68 -3.16 7.63
N PRO A 49 -0.52 -2.42 6.53
CA PRO A 49 0.74 -2.34 5.80
C PRO A 49 1.90 -1.95 6.74
N ASN A 50 3.13 -2.46 6.54
CA ASN A 50 4.26 -2.18 7.44
C ASN A 50 4.53 -0.67 7.60
N ALA A 51 4.30 0.12 6.54
CA ALA A 51 4.42 1.58 6.58
C ALA A 51 3.45 2.22 7.59
N LEU A 52 2.22 1.72 7.67
CA LEU A 52 1.21 2.21 8.62
C LEU A 52 1.51 1.72 10.04
N ARG A 53 1.86 0.44 10.22
CA ARG A 53 2.18 -0.13 11.54
C ARG A 53 3.27 0.67 12.26
N ARG A 54 4.32 1.06 11.53
CA ARG A 54 5.40 1.88 12.09
C ARG A 54 4.92 3.27 12.57
N LYS A 55 3.95 3.88 11.89
CA LYS A 55 3.37 5.17 12.29
C LYS A 55 2.52 5.05 13.55
N THR A 56 1.83 3.93 13.73
CA THR A 56 0.82 3.73 14.79
C THR A 56 1.33 2.99 16.02
N ASP A 57 2.35 2.14 15.89
CA ASP A 57 2.89 1.31 16.97
C ASP A 57 4.36 1.65 17.27
N PRO A 58 4.63 2.36 18.39
CA PRO A 58 5.99 2.71 18.81
C PRO A 58 6.88 1.52 19.18
N LYS A 59 6.29 0.35 19.50
CA LYS A 59 7.02 -0.86 19.88
C LYS A 59 7.38 -1.72 18.68
N TRP A 60 6.76 -1.48 17.52
CA TRP A 60 7.02 -2.22 16.30
C TRP A 60 8.44 -1.96 15.78
N ARG A 61 9.27 -3.01 15.78
CA ARG A 61 10.69 -2.94 15.38
C ARG A 61 10.91 -2.93 13.85
N GLY A 62 9.80 -2.92 13.09
CA GLY A 62 9.79 -2.91 11.63
C GLY A 62 9.74 -4.32 11.04
N GLY A 63 8.86 -4.51 10.06
CA GLY A 63 8.84 -5.67 9.18
C GLY A 63 9.67 -5.41 7.93
N PHE A 64 10.06 -6.48 7.24
CA PHE A 64 10.77 -6.36 5.97
C PHE A 64 9.77 -6.27 4.82
N SER A 65 9.99 -5.33 3.90
CA SER A 65 9.16 -5.15 2.72
C SER A 65 10.02 -5.31 1.46
N LEU A 66 9.57 -6.14 0.52
CA LEU A 66 10.21 -6.29 -0.79
C LEU A 66 9.55 -5.38 -1.82
N GLY A 67 10.33 -4.49 -2.42
CA GLY A 67 9.92 -3.60 -3.50
C GLY A 67 10.16 -4.24 -4.85
N LEU A 68 9.19 -4.14 -5.76
CA LEU A 68 9.24 -4.73 -7.08
C LEU A 68 8.87 -3.72 -8.15
N ASP A 69 9.75 -3.56 -9.14
CA ASP A 69 9.48 -2.84 -10.38
C ASP A 69 9.34 -3.85 -11.53
N LEU A 70 8.11 -4.03 -12.03
CA LEU A 70 7.77 -5.02 -13.04
C LEU A 70 7.88 -4.44 -14.46
N GLY A 71 9.10 -4.43 -14.98
CA GLY A 71 9.38 -4.10 -16.38
C GLY A 71 8.97 -5.18 -17.39
N LEU A 72 9.16 -4.89 -18.68
CA LEU A 72 8.81 -5.79 -19.80
C LEU A 72 9.75 -6.99 -19.98
N SER A 73 11.04 -6.85 -19.68
CA SER A 73 12.06 -7.91 -19.77
C SER A 73 12.74 -8.19 -18.42
N ARG A 74 12.95 -7.14 -17.62
CA ARG A 74 13.59 -7.20 -16.31
C ARG A 74 12.62 -6.87 -15.18
N THR A 75 12.96 -7.33 -13.98
CA THR A 75 12.27 -6.98 -12.74
C THR A 75 13.29 -6.49 -11.74
N GLY A 76 13.16 -5.24 -11.32
CA GLY A 76 13.92 -4.69 -10.22
C GLY A 76 13.43 -5.21 -8.88
N VAL A 77 14.34 -5.53 -7.98
CA VAL A 77 14.03 -5.96 -6.61
C VAL A 77 14.82 -5.11 -5.62
N ALA A 78 14.12 -4.59 -4.62
CA ALA A 78 14.69 -3.85 -3.50
C ALA A 78 14.16 -4.41 -2.18
N LEU A 79 14.89 -4.17 -1.10
CA LEU A 79 14.47 -4.54 0.25
C LEU A 79 14.42 -3.29 1.12
N SER A 80 13.46 -3.24 2.04
CA SER A 80 13.51 -2.30 3.14
C SER A 80 13.23 -2.95 4.49
N LYS A 81 13.84 -2.36 5.53
CA LYS A 81 13.44 -2.54 6.92
C LYS A 81 13.00 -1.17 7.45
N GLY A 82 11.73 -0.85 7.22
CA GLY A 82 11.23 0.50 7.42
C GLY A 82 11.87 1.52 6.47
N PHE A 83 12.41 2.64 6.97
CA PHE A 83 13.04 3.70 6.16
C PHE A 83 14.48 3.39 5.70
N CYS A 84 14.99 2.19 5.96
CA CYS A 84 16.27 1.74 5.42
C CYS A 84 16.02 0.98 4.13
N PHE A 85 16.23 1.63 2.98
CA PHE A 85 15.99 1.06 1.65
C PHE A 85 17.32 0.67 1.00
N ARG A 86 17.36 -0.47 0.30
CA ARG A 86 18.51 -0.86 -0.52
C ARG A 86 18.08 -1.58 -1.79
N PRO A 87 18.71 -1.32 -2.95
CA PRO A 87 18.53 -2.14 -4.14
C PRO A 87 19.13 -3.53 -3.86
N LEU A 88 18.41 -4.59 -4.23
CA LEU A 88 18.83 -5.96 -3.98
C LEU A 88 19.41 -6.59 -5.25
N THR A 89 18.58 -6.77 -6.28
CA THR A 89 18.96 -7.46 -7.51
C THR A 89 18.04 -7.08 -8.67
N VAL A 90 18.44 -7.44 -9.88
CA VAL A 90 17.59 -7.40 -11.08
C VAL A 90 17.38 -8.85 -11.54
N LEU A 91 16.15 -9.22 -11.86
CA LEU A 91 15.77 -10.55 -12.35
C LEU A 91 15.35 -10.46 -13.82
N GLU A 92 15.90 -11.35 -14.65
CA GLU A 92 15.53 -11.49 -16.06
C GLU A 92 14.64 -12.75 -16.25
N LEU A 93 13.61 -12.85 -15.41
CA LEU A 93 12.69 -13.99 -15.38
C LEU A 93 11.27 -13.54 -15.74
N ARG A 94 10.43 -14.50 -16.15
CA ARG A 94 9.04 -14.27 -16.55
C ARG A 94 8.11 -15.34 -16.00
N GLY A 95 6.83 -14.98 -15.87
CA GLY A 95 5.75 -15.87 -15.47
C GLY A 95 6.03 -16.57 -14.13
N GLN A 96 5.72 -17.87 -14.08
CA GLN A 96 5.87 -18.68 -12.87
C GLN A 96 7.30 -18.70 -12.31
N LYS A 97 8.33 -18.72 -13.17
CA LYS A 97 9.73 -18.74 -12.71
C LYS A 97 10.09 -17.47 -11.93
N LEU A 98 9.59 -16.31 -12.39
CA LEU A 98 9.77 -15.05 -11.67
C LEU A 98 9.06 -15.10 -10.32
N GLU A 99 7.80 -15.49 -10.31
CA GLU A 99 6.97 -15.55 -9.10
C GLU A 99 7.59 -16.46 -8.03
N LEU A 100 8.05 -17.67 -8.40
CA LEU A 100 8.74 -18.57 -7.47
C LEU A 100 10.04 -17.98 -6.95
N ARG A 101 10.84 -17.35 -7.83
CA ARG A 101 12.09 -16.73 -7.40
C ARG A 101 11.88 -15.57 -6.44
N LEU A 102 10.79 -14.81 -6.60
CA LEU A 102 10.42 -13.74 -5.68
C LEU A 102 10.03 -14.27 -4.31
N LEU A 103 9.30 -15.40 -4.25
CA LEU A 103 8.96 -16.07 -3.00
C LEU A 103 10.22 -16.59 -2.27
N ASP A 104 11.18 -17.17 -3.01
CA ASP A 104 12.47 -17.60 -2.43
C ASP A 104 13.24 -16.42 -1.82
N ILE A 105 13.24 -15.27 -2.49
CA ILE A 105 13.90 -14.05 -2.00
C ILE A 105 13.19 -13.54 -0.75
N ALA A 106 11.86 -13.51 -0.75
CA ALA A 106 11.07 -13.11 0.42
C ALA A 106 11.33 -14.00 1.63
N GLU A 107 11.44 -15.30 1.42
CA GLU A 107 11.78 -16.26 2.48
C GLU A 107 13.16 -15.98 3.07
N LYS A 108 14.16 -15.78 2.21
CA LYS A 108 15.56 -15.54 2.63
C LYS A 108 15.79 -14.20 3.30
N GLU A 109 15.05 -13.19 2.88
CA GLU A 109 15.15 -11.83 3.43
C GLU A 109 14.09 -11.58 4.53
N GLU A 110 13.35 -12.62 4.94
CA GLU A 110 12.32 -12.57 5.98
C GLU A 110 11.26 -11.48 5.73
N ALA A 111 10.87 -11.31 4.46
CA ALA A 111 9.91 -10.29 4.05
C ALA A 111 8.46 -10.66 4.40
N ASP A 112 7.73 -9.68 4.95
CA ASP A 112 6.32 -9.83 5.34
C ASP A 112 5.35 -9.45 4.21
N GLU A 113 5.82 -8.59 3.30
CA GLU A 113 4.99 -8.00 2.26
C GLU A 113 5.78 -7.64 1.00
N PHE A 114 5.07 -7.65 -0.12
CA PHE A 114 5.54 -7.20 -1.41
C PHE A 114 4.86 -5.88 -1.77
N ILE A 115 5.64 -4.90 -2.22
CA ILE A 115 5.17 -3.61 -2.74
C ILE A 115 5.52 -3.56 -4.22
N ILE A 116 4.51 -3.61 -5.07
CA ILE A 116 4.67 -3.65 -6.53
C ILE A 116 4.29 -2.30 -7.11
N GLY A 117 5.19 -1.74 -7.90
CA GLY A 117 4.94 -0.53 -8.68
C GLY A 117 3.81 -0.71 -9.68
N LEU A 118 2.81 0.18 -9.65
CA LEU A 118 1.70 0.22 -10.58
C LEU A 118 1.84 1.44 -11.50
N PRO A 119 2.27 1.26 -12.75
CA PRO A 119 2.41 2.36 -13.69
C PRO A 119 1.02 2.79 -14.14
N LEU A 120 0.61 4.01 -13.80
CA LEU A 120 -0.63 4.64 -14.30
C LEU A 120 -0.30 5.75 -15.29
N SER A 121 -1.29 6.18 -16.07
CA SER A 121 -1.12 7.31 -16.98
C SER A 121 -0.91 8.63 -16.21
N SER A 122 -0.56 9.70 -16.93
CA SER A 122 -0.51 11.07 -16.38
C SER A 122 -1.85 11.55 -15.81
N ASP A 123 -2.95 10.88 -16.13
CA ASP A 123 -4.29 11.21 -15.63
C ASP A 123 -4.75 10.20 -14.56
N GLY A 124 -3.84 9.36 -14.04
CA GLY A 124 -4.13 8.32 -13.05
C GLY A 124 -4.95 7.14 -13.59
N LYS A 125 -5.01 6.94 -14.92
CA LYS A 125 -5.80 5.86 -15.54
C LYS A 125 -4.95 4.61 -15.77
N GLU A 126 -5.59 3.46 -15.70
CA GLU A 126 -4.94 2.18 -16.03
C GLU A 126 -4.57 2.09 -17.50
N THR A 127 -3.45 1.41 -17.75
CA THR A 127 -2.86 1.18 -19.06
C THR A 127 -2.71 -0.33 -19.33
N ILE A 128 -2.30 -0.68 -20.54
CA ILE A 128 -1.93 -2.07 -20.89
C ILE A 128 -0.84 -2.60 -19.95
N GLN A 129 0.10 -1.75 -19.53
CA GLN A 129 1.15 -2.15 -18.60
C GLN A 129 0.60 -2.37 -17.19
N SER A 130 -0.30 -1.49 -16.70
CA SER A 130 -0.98 -1.65 -15.41
C SER A 130 -1.71 -3.00 -15.34
N ASN A 131 -2.41 -3.38 -16.41
CA ASN A 131 -3.09 -4.67 -16.51
C ASN A 131 -2.13 -5.87 -16.41
N LYS A 132 -0.96 -5.78 -17.04
CA LYS A 132 0.07 -6.83 -16.95
C LYS A 132 0.62 -6.94 -15.52
N VAL A 133 0.91 -5.80 -14.89
CA VAL A 133 1.35 -5.72 -13.50
C VAL A 133 0.32 -6.37 -12.57
N ARG A 134 -0.95 -5.96 -12.67
CA ARG A 134 -2.06 -6.54 -11.88
C ARG A 134 -2.19 -8.06 -12.06
N SER A 135 -2.02 -8.55 -13.29
CA SER A 135 -2.06 -9.98 -13.58
C SER A 135 -0.94 -10.76 -12.87
N VAL A 136 0.29 -10.23 -12.89
CA VAL A 136 1.43 -10.82 -12.16
C VAL A 136 1.22 -10.73 -10.65
N ALA A 137 0.78 -9.56 -10.15
CA ALA A 137 0.52 -9.33 -8.74
C ALA A 137 -0.55 -10.29 -8.20
N GLY A 138 -1.63 -10.55 -8.96
CA GLY A 138 -2.66 -11.51 -8.56
C GLY A 138 -2.15 -12.95 -8.44
N ARG A 139 -1.29 -13.40 -9.36
CA ARG A 139 -0.68 -14.74 -9.28
C ARG A 139 0.33 -14.83 -8.13
N LEU A 140 1.11 -13.78 -7.91
CA LEU A 140 2.03 -13.71 -6.78
C LEU A 140 1.27 -13.71 -5.46
N ALA A 141 0.21 -12.91 -5.34
CA ALA A 141 -0.63 -12.80 -4.14
C ALA A 141 -1.25 -14.14 -3.76
N ALA A 142 -1.73 -14.93 -4.74
CA ALA A 142 -2.27 -16.25 -4.47
C ALA A 142 -1.26 -17.19 -3.80
N ARG A 143 0.00 -17.19 -4.27
CA ARG A 143 1.06 -18.03 -3.67
C ARG A 143 1.61 -17.44 -2.37
N ALA A 144 1.80 -16.12 -2.31
CA ALA A 144 2.27 -15.40 -1.14
C ALA A 144 1.32 -15.59 0.06
N ALA A 145 0.00 -15.60 -0.20
CA ALA A 145 -1.01 -15.85 0.82
C ALA A 145 -0.92 -17.23 1.48
N GLU A 146 -0.36 -18.24 0.81
CA GLU A 146 -0.12 -19.56 1.43
C GLU A 146 0.88 -19.46 2.59
N ARG A 147 1.76 -18.45 2.55
CA ARG A 147 2.79 -18.15 3.56
C ARG A 147 2.42 -16.97 4.46
N GLY A 148 1.20 -16.43 4.32
CA GLY A 148 0.74 -15.25 5.09
C GLY A 148 1.30 -13.91 4.61
N TRP A 149 2.00 -13.87 3.46
CA TRP A 149 2.62 -12.65 2.95
C TRP A 149 1.65 -11.80 2.14
N ARG A 150 1.67 -10.49 2.38
CA ARG A 150 0.75 -9.53 1.76
C ARG A 150 1.35 -8.97 0.47
N VAL A 151 0.50 -8.66 -0.50
CA VAL A 151 0.93 -8.04 -1.77
C VAL A 151 0.14 -6.76 -1.98
N TYR A 152 0.87 -5.65 -2.11
CA TYR A 152 0.30 -4.33 -2.35
C TYR A 152 0.73 -3.79 -3.72
N LEU A 153 -0.16 -3.05 -4.36
CA LEU A 153 0.12 -2.22 -5.53
C LEU A 153 0.28 -0.77 -5.07
N GLN A 154 1.39 -0.15 -5.44
CA GLN A 154 1.69 1.24 -5.15
C GLN A 154 1.60 2.05 -6.44
N ASP A 155 0.73 3.06 -6.45
CA ASP A 155 0.62 3.99 -7.58
C ASP A 155 1.92 4.78 -7.77
N GLU A 156 2.38 4.83 -9.02
CA GLU A 156 3.58 5.54 -9.49
C GLU A 156 3.27 6.82 -10.29
N HIS A 157 1.99 7.18 -10.46
CA HIS A 157 1.60 8.42 -11.12
C HIS A 157 2.18 9.66 -10.40
N GLY A 158 2.54 10.69 -11.18
CA GLY A 158 2.96 12.00 -10.66
C GLY A 158 4.42 12.11 -10.21
N THR A 159 5.22 11.04 -10.26
CA THR A 159 6.59 11.03 -9.70
C THR A 159 7.73 11.15 -10.71
N SER A 160 7.43 11.31 -12.00
CA SER A 160 8.47 11.31 -13.05
C SER A 160 9.50 12.44 -12.90
N ALA A 161 9.12 13.59 -12.33
CA ALA A 161 10.03 14.70 -12.07
C ALA A 161 10.89 14.50 -10.81
N GLU A 162 10.34 13.92 -9.75
CA GLU A 162 11.05 13.70 -8.47
C GLU A 162 11.98 12.48 -8.53
N ALA A 163 11.58 11.40 -9.20
CA ALA A 163 12.38 10.19 -9.37
C ALA A 163 13.67 10.43 -10.17
N ALA A 164 13.59 11.25 -11.24
CA ALA A 164 14.75 11.62 -12.04
C ALA A 164 15.77 12.47 -11.26
N CYS A 165 15.30 13.40 -10.42
CA CYS A 165 16.16 14.22 -9.55
C CYS A 165 16.80 13.38 -8.43
N HIS A 166 16.05 12.44 -7.83
CA HIS A 166 16.59 11.54 -6.80
C HIS A 166 17.72 10.65 -7.33
N MET A 167 17.59 10.10 -8.55
CA MET A 167 18.63 9.26 -9.16
C MET A 167 19.97 9.98 -9.36
N ILE A 168 19.97 11.30 -9.57
CA ILE A 168 21.19 12.10 -9.78
C ILE A 168 21.98 12.25 -8.47
N ASN A 169 21.29 12.42 -7.33
CA ASN A 169 21.88 12.77 -6.04
C ASN A 169 22.60 11.64 -5.28
N ILE A 170 22.44 10.37 -5.64
CA ILE A 170 22.94 9.23 -4.83
C ILE A 170 24.46 8.95 -5.02
N GLY A 171 25.22 9.77 -5.77
CA GLY A 171 26.70 9.66 -5.83
C GLY A 171 27.29 8.36 -6.40
N VAL A 172 26.48 7.48 -7.01
CA VAL A 172 26.93 6.20 -7.60
C VAL A 172 27.45 6.38 -9.02
N GLN A 173 28.59 5.75 -9.36
CA GLN A 173 29.16 5.78 -10.72
C GLN A 173 28.11 5.41 -11.79
N GLN A 174 28.07 6.22 -12.86
CA GLN A 174 27.09 6.14 -13.95
C GLN A 174 26.96 4.73 -14.59
N SER A 175 28.07 3.99 -14.69
CA SER A 175 28.13 2.63 -15.21
C SER A 175 27.42 1.60 -14.33
N THR A 176 27.48 1.78 -13.00
CA THR A 176 26.79 0.93 -12.03
C THR A 176 25.29 1.26 -11.97
N ARG A 177 24.93 2.54 -12.16
CA ARG A 177 23.53 2.98 -12.28
C ARG A 177 22.81 2.31 -13.44
N GLN A 178 23.43 2.19 -14.62
CA GLN A 178 22.79 1.58 -15.79
C GLN A 178 22.49 0.08 -15.63
N LYS A 179 23.37 -0.68 -14.98
CA LYS A 179 23.15 -2.13 -14.77
C LYS A 179 22.12 -2.43 -13.68
N LYS A 180 22.01 -1.56 -12.67
CA LYS A 180 21.08 -1.72 -11.54
C LYS A 180 19.88 -0.78 -11.58
N ALA A 181 19.64 -0.10 -12.71
CA ALA A 181 18.61 0.92 -12.82
C ALA A 181 17.23 0.43 -12.35
N ASP A 182 16.83 -0.78 -12.74
CA ASP A 182 15.54 -1.35 -12.33
C ASP A 182 15.50 -1.63 -10.82
N ALA A 183 16.61 -2.07 -10.21
CA ALA A 183 16.67 -2.28 -8.75
C ALA A 183 16.58 -0.96 -7.97
N TYR A 184 17.10 0.15 -8.54
CA TYR A 184 16.88 1.48 -7.99
C TYR A 184 15.44 1.96 -8.18
N ALA A 185 14.80 1.66 -9.32
CA ALA A 185 13.39 1.95 -9.51
C ALA A 185 12.53 1.24 -8.46
N ALA A 186 12.79 -0.05 -8.21
CA ALA A 186 12.13 -0.80 -7.13
C ALA A 186 12.37 -0.21 -5.73
N MET A 187 13.54 0.40 -5.49
CA MET A 187 13.83 1.11 -4.24
C MET A 187 12.98 2.39 -4.12
N MET A 188 12.80 3.15 -5.20
CA MET A 188 11.94 4.34 -5.23
C MET A 188 10.48 4.00 -4.94
N VAL A 189 10.00 2.84 -5.41
CA VAL A 189 8.65 2.33 -5.09
C VAL A 189 8.49 2.18 -3.57
N LEU A 190 9.48 1.59 -2.89
CA LEU A 190 9.46 1.46 -1.43
C LEU A 190 9.53 2.82 -0.72
N GLU A 191 10.42 3.71 -1.16
CA GLU A 191 10.53 5.06 -0.59
C GLU A 191 9.20 5.81 -0.65
N ARG A 192 8.52 5.77 -1.80
CA ARG A 192 7.19 6.37 -1.97
C ARG A 192 6.17 5.73 -1.03
N TYR A 193 6.09 4.41 -1.01
CA TYR A 193 5.16 3.67 -0.17
C TYR A 193 5.30 4.03 1.32
N PHE A 194 6.53 4.08 1.84
CA PHE A 194 6.79 4.45 3.23
C PHE A 194 6.55 5.95 3.49
N SER A 195 6.89 6.83 2.56
CA SER A 195 6.65 8.28 2.68
C SER A 195 5.15 8.60 2.79
N LEU A 196 4.33 7.84 2.06
CA LEU A 196 2.87 7.95 2.09
C LEU A 196 2.21 7.14 3.22
N SER A 197 2.98 6.57 4.15
CA SER A 197 2.47 5.70 5.22
C SER A 197 1.61 4.54 4.71
N GLY A 198 1.81 4.12 3.47
CA GLY A 198 1.00 3.13 2.77
C GLY A 198 -0.45 3.55 2.51
N GLU A 199 -0.82 4.84 2.51
CA GLU A 199 -2.21 5.30 2.26
C GLU A 199 -2.68 5.05 0.83
N GLU A 200 -1.79 5.15 -0.16
CA GLU A 200 -2.09 4.91 -1.59
C GLU A 200 -1.87 3.45 -2.01
N ALA A 201 -1.48 2.57 -1.09
CA ALA A 201 -1.26 1.16 -1.38
C ALA A 201 -2.60 0.39 -1.46
N GLU A 202 -2.82 -0.29 -2.58
CA GLU A 202 -3.95 -1.19 -2.81
C GLU A 202 -3.56 -2.63 -2.49
N LEU A 203 -4.21 -3.27 -1.51
CA LEU A 203 -3.99 -4.68 -1.23
C LEU A 203 -4.59 -5.57 -2.33
N VAL A 204 -3.78 -6.49 -2.85
CA VAL A 204 -4.21 -7.51 -3.80
C VAL A 204 -4.71 -8.73 -3.06
N LEU A 205 -6.02 -8.95 -3.06
CA LEU A 205 -6.65 -10.11 -2.42
C LEU A 205 -6.74 -11.31 -3.39
N PRO A 206 -6.31 -12.52 -2.97
CA PRO A 206 -6.59 -13.74 -3.71
C PRO A 206 -8.10 -13.98 -3.85
N LYS A 207 -8.53 -14.61 -4.94
CA LYS A 207 -9.95 -14.95 -5.14
C LYS A 207 -10.47 -16.02 -4.18
N SER A 208 -9.60 -16.91 -3.69
CA SER A 208 -9.98 -17.97 -2.76
C SER A 208 -10.20 -17.41 -1.35
N LEU A 209 -11.34 -17.74 -0.75
CA LEU A 209 -11.67 -17.34 0.63
C LEU A 209 -10.71 -17.98 1.65
N ASP A 210 -10.27 -19.21 1.41
CA ASP A 210 -9.32 -19.89 2.30
C ASP A 210 -7.98 -19.15 2.36
N LEU A 211 -7.52 -18.64 1.22
CA LEU A 211 -6.29 -17.83 1.15
C LEU A 211 -6.47 -16.45 1.81
N GLN A 212 -7.66 -15.86 1.70
CA GLN A 212 -7.97 -14.62 2.41
C GLN A 212 -7.97 -14.86 3.94
N GLU A 213 -8.50 -15.99 4.39
CA GLU A 213 -8.48 -16.38 5.80
C GLU A 213 -7.06 -16.64 6.31
N LYS A 214 -6.20 -17.26 5.48
CA LYS A 214 -4.76 -17.40 5.79
C LYS A 214 -4.05 -16.05 5.89
N LEU A 215 -4.41 -15.04 5.10
CA LEU A 215 -3.85 -13.69 5.26
C LEU A 215 -4.35 -13.00 6.55
N ARG A 216 -5.52 -13.40 7.05
CA ARG A 216 -6.06 -12.87 8.31
C ARG A 216 -5.42 -13.52 9.53
N ARG A 217 -5.03 -14.78 9.43
CA ARG A 217 -4.27 -15.46 10.48
C ARG A 217 -2.81 -15.04 10.32
N ALA A 218 -2.24 -14.34 11.31
CA ALA A 218 -0.81 -14.04 11.33
C ALA A 218 0.02 -15.33 11.13
N PRO A 219 1.35 -15.24 10.89
CA PRO A 219 2.18 -16.38 11.22
C PRO A 219 1.84 -16.75 12.67
N SER A 220 1.29 -17.94 12.87
CA SER A 220 1.00 -18.46 14.21
C SER A 220 2.23 -18.20 15.05
N GLU A 221 2.06 -17.55 16.22
CA GLU A 221 3.17 -17.39 17.15
C GLU A 221 3.87 -18.74 17.27
N ASP A 222 5.15 -18.78 16.93
CA ASP A 222 5.97 -19.95 17.15
C ASP A 222 5.81 -20.31 18.63
N SER A 223 5.23 -21.48 18.91
CA SER A 223 4.97 -22.00 20.24
C SER A 223 6.26 -22.38 21.00
N ASP A 224 7.40 -21.81 20.62
CA ASP A 224 8.73 -22.20 21.08
C ASP A 224 9.25 -21.35 22.24
N PHE A 225 8.42 -20.51 22.85
CA PHE A 225 8.71 -19.91 24.16
C PHE A 225 8.01 -20.69 25.28
N SER A 226 8.48 -21.91 25.51
CA SER A 226 8.24 -22.67 26.73
C SER A 226 9.57 -23.25 27.22
N GLU A 227 10.41 -22.41 27.84
CA GLU A 227 11.44 -22.85 28.79
C GLU A 227 11.29 -22.09 30.10
#